data_AF-A0A9Q3H214-F1
#
_entry.id   AF-A0A9Q3H214-F1
#
_cell.length_a   1.000
_cell.length_b   1.000
_cell.length_c   1.000
_cell.angle_alpha   90.00
_cell.angle_beta   90.00
_cell.angle_gamma   90.00
#
_symmetry.space_group_name_H-M   'P 1'
#
loop_
_entity.id
_entity.type
_entity.pdbx_description
1 polymer ?
#
loop_
_entity_poly.entity_id
_entity_poly.type
_entity_poly.pdbx_seq_one_letter_code
_entity_poly.pdbx_strand_id
1 'polypeptide(L)'
;MYAIGWRPPQLGYFTIGCYINSTSISHNLELYNSLSLQLSKLQNIIQNIFEKLSSAVFEINLNQMKQFNIPGFEILDFTDFYSSSFANQIKFTLNKFSNFPHINQTDSSEFAYFLFISISTSDGTLIFDNFDLFNEFFVFPDHSINIDLTGKEPGIVQMVWKGKGTRNFTLYPDGGDSSFSTRLSMSLQISKKVYSLFKNLHNGKVDNFTVDDHNSIINRLASTSK
;
A
#
# COMPACT_ATOMS: atom_id res chain seq x y z
N MET A 1 -6.88 -6.74 5.83
CA MET A 1 -6.15 -5.68 5.11
C MET A 1 -4.93 -5.32 5.92
N TYR A 2 -3.80 -5.14 5.25
CA TYR A 2 -2.50 -4.83 5.82
C TYR A 2 -1.96 -3.56 5.18
N ALA A 3 -0.92 -2.97 5.76
CA ALA A 3 -0.26 -1.81 5.20
C ALA A 3 1.22 -1.75 5.55
N ILE A 4 2.01 -1.15 4.67
CA ILE A 4 3.43 -0.84 4.83
C ILE A 4 3.64 0.64 4.50
N GLY A 5 4.64 1.26 5.12
CA GLY A 5 5.02 2.65 4.90
C GLY A 5 4.61 3.56 6.06
N TRP A 6 4.50 4.85 5.76
CA TRP A 6 4.38 5.90 6.77
C TRP A 6 2.93 6.21 7.12
N ARG A 7 2.69 6.46 8.40
CA ARG A 7 1.38 6.84 8.94
C ARG A 7 1.52 7.78 10.13
N PRO A 8 0.51 8.62 10.41
CA PRO A 8 0.40 9.22 11.73
C PRO A 8 0.15 8.11 12.76
N PRO A 9 0.72 8.22 13.96
CA PRO A 9 0.55 7.22 15.00
C PRO A 9 -0.88 7.20 15.53
N GLN A 10 -1.26 6.08 16.15
CA GLN A 10 -2.53 5.98 16.88
C GLN A 10 -2.41 6.53 18.31
N LEU A 11 -1.19 6.59 18.85
CA LEU A 11 -0.85 7.02 20.20
C LEU A 11 -0.04 8.33 20.12
N GLY A 12 -0.39 9.32 20.94
CA GLY A 12 0.09 10.71 20.82
C GLY A 12 1.56 10.97 21.18
N TYR A 13 2.41 9.95 21.25
CA TYR A 13 3.83 10.09 21.59
C TYR A 13 4.70 10.44 20.37
N PHE A 14 4.29 9.99 19.19
CA PHE A 14 4.98 10.28 17.94
C PHE A 14 4.15 11.25 17.09
N THR A 15 4.81 11.95 16.16
CA THR A 15 4.13 12.77 15.15
C THR A 15 3.89 11.94 13.89
N ILE A 16 4.83 11.07 13.56
CA ILE A 16 4.78 10.14 12.45
C ILE A 16 5.50 8.83 12.81
N GLY A 17 5.13 7.74 12.17
CA GLY A 17 5.89 6.50 12.21
C GLY A 17 5.49 5.53 11.10
N CYS A 18 5.97 4.31 11.20
CA CYS A 18 5.65 3.25 10.23
C CYS A 18 4.48 2.36 10.70
N TYR A 19 3.83 1.67 9.77
CA TYR A 19 2.92 0.58 10.12
C TYR A 19 3.69 -0.55 10.81
N ILE A 20 3.28 -0.92 12.03
CA ILE A 20 3.93 -1.96 12.82
C ILE A 20 2.93 -3.00 13.32
N ASN A 21 3.33 -4.26 13.29
CA ASN A 21 2.74 -5.33 14.09
C ASN A 21 3.78 -5.78 15.12
N SER A 22 3.83 -5.06 16.25
CA SER A 22 4.89 -5.24 17.27
C SER A 22 4.99 -6.68 17.75
N THR A 23 3.85 -7.37 17.93
CA THR A 23 3.83 -8.77 18.36
C THR A 23 4.47 -9.67 17.31
N SER A 24 4.10 -9.59 16.04
CA SER A 24 4.72 -10.45 15.02
C SER A 24 6.21 -10.12 14.82
N ILE A 25 6.57 -8.83 14.85
CA ILE A 25 7.95 -8.38 14.67
C ILE A 25 8.84 -8.85 15.84
N SER A 26 8.35 -8.81 17.08
CA SER A 26 9.15 -9.23 18.24
C SER A 26 9.52 -10.71 18.21
N HIS A 27 8.71 -11.56 17.58
CA HIS A 27 9.01 -12.98 17.43
C HIS A 27 10.08 -13.27 16.36
N ASN A 28 10.24 -12.39 15.37
CA ASN A 28 11.22 -12.58 14.29
C ASN A 28 11.76 -11.25 13.75
N LEU A 29 12.55 -10.58 14.61
CA LEU A 29 13.09 -9.24 14.33
C LEU A 29 14.06 -9.25 13.13
N GLU A 30 14.86 -10.31 13.00
CA GLU A 30 15.82 -10.47 11.89
C GLU A 30 15.09 -10.60 10.54
N LEU A 31 14.04 -11.42 10.47
CA LEU A 31 13.23 -11.52 9.26
C LEU A 31 12.55 -10.20 8.92
N TYR A 32 12.00 -9.49 9.91
CA TYR A 32 11.43 -8.16 9.68
C TYR A 32 12.46 -7.18 9.10
N ASN A 33 13.66 -7.11 9.66
CA ASN A 33 14.73 -6.25 9.18
C ASN A 33 15.13 -6.61 7.74
N SER A 34 15.41 -7.89 7.48
CA SER A 34 15.81 -8.36 6.15
C SER A 34 14.75 -8.12 5.07
N LEU A 35 13.45 -8.27 5.39
CA LEU A 35 12.36 -7.95 4.46
C LEU A 35 12.20 -6.44 4.24
N SER A 36 12.39 -5.64 5.30
CA SER A 36 12.30 -4.17 5.21
C SER A 36 13.35 -3.60 4.26
N LEU A 37 14.57 -4.15 4.27
CA LEU A 37 15.64 -3.79 3.34
C LEU A 37 15.30 -4.08 1.87
N GLN A 38 14.27 -4.89 1.57
CA GLN A 38 13.81 -5.15 0.20
C GLN A 38 12.79 -4.12 -0.31
N LEU A 39 12.30 -3.20 0.52
CA LEU A 39 11.26 -2.25 0.09
C LEU A 39 11.71 -1.34 -1.05
N SER A 40 12.98 -0.95 -1.12
CA SER A 40 13.52 -0.18 -2.25
C SER A 40 13.46 -0.97 -3.57
N LYS A 41 13.67 -2.29 -3.51
CA LYS A 41 13.52 -3.17 -4.67
C LYS A 41 12.05 -3.26 -5.09
N LEU A 42 11.13 -3.40 -4.13
CA LEU A 42 9.69 -3.39 -4.39
C LEU A 42 9.25 -2.08 -5.04
N GLN A 43 9.71 -0.94 -4.51
CA GLN A 43 9.47 0.38 -5.08
C GLN A 43 9.89 0.47 -6.53
N ASN A 44 11.11 0.04 -6.86
CA ASN A 44 11.60 0.07 -8.24
C ASN A 44 10.75 -0.80 -9.18
N ILE A 45 10.31 -1.98 -8.73
CA ILE A 45 9.43 -2.84 -9.53
C ILE A 45 8.09 -2.14 -9.77
N ILE A 46 7.44 -1.64 -8.72
CA ILE A 46 6.12 -1.01 -8.85
C ILE A 46 6.19 0.30 -9.64
N GLN A 47 7.23 1.11 -9.44
CA GLN A 47 7.49 2.30 -10.22
C GLN A 47 7.54 1.96 -11.72
N ASN A 48 8.37 0.99 -12.10
CA ASN A 48 8.55 0.61 -13.50
C ASN A 48 7.25 0.18 -14.18
N ILE A 49 6.39 -0.56 -13.49
CA ILE A 49 5.11 -1.00 -14.05
C ILE A 49 4.06 0.11 -14.05
N PHE A 50 4.01 0.94 -13.00
CA PHE A 50 3.06 2.04 -12.90
C PHE A 50 3.37 3.14 -13.92
N GLU A 51 4.63 3.53 -14.06
CA GLU A 51 5.07 4.53 -15.05
C GLU A 51 4.80 4.04 -16.49
N LYS A 52 5.01 2.76 -16.78
CA LYS A 52 4.66 2.16 -18.08
C LYS A 52 3.16 2.14 -18.35
N LEU A 53 2.35 1.86 -17.33
CA LEU A 53 0.90 1.83 -17.47
C LEU A 53 0.34 3.24 -17.70
N SER A 54 0.83 4.24 -16.96
CA SER A 54 0.38 5.61 -17.07
C SER A 54 1.40 6.60 -16.50
N SER A 55 2.35 7.03 -17.32
CA SER A 55 3.39 8.00 -16.95
C SER A 55 2.81 9.31 -16.41
N ALA A 56 1.75 9.84 -17.03
CA ALA A 56 1.11 11.09 -16.59
C ALA A 56 0.58 11.01 -15.14
N VAL A 57 -0.11 9.92 -14.80
CA VAL A 57 -0.62 9.74 -13.42
C VAL A 57 0.51 9.44 -12.44
N PHE A 58 1.52 8.68 -12.85
CA PHE A 58 2.71 8.46 -12.06
C PHE A 58 3.40 9.79 -11.70
N GLU A 59 3.60 10.68 -12.67
CA GLU A 59 4.18 12.01 -12.47
C GLU A 59 3.33 12.89 -11.55
N ILE A 60 2.00 12.85 -11.66
CA ILE A 60 1.10 13.58 -10.76
C ILE A 60 1.32 13.15 -9.30
N ASN A 61 1.35 11.84 -9.04
CA ASN A 61 1.57 11.33 -7.69
C ASN A 61 2.98 11.63 -7.17
N LEU A 62 3.99 11.48 -8.03
CA LEU A 62 5.39 11.82 -7.72
C LEU A 62 5.54 13.29 -7.34
N ASN A 63 4.96 14.20 -8.13
CA ASN A 63 5.02 15.64 -7.86
C ASN A 63 4.27 16.02 -6.58
N GLN A 64 3.15 15.34 -6.29
CA GLN A 64 2.40 15.54 -5.05
C GLN A 64 3.20 15.14 -3.80
N MET A 65 3.96 14.04 -3.86
CA MET A 65 4.86 13.62 -2.77
C MET A 65 6.03 14.61 -2.60
N LYS A 66 6.65 15.02 -3.71
CA LYS A 66 7.77 15.98 -3.73
C LYS A 66 7.40 17.34 -3.17
N GLN A 67 6.16 17.80 -3.37
CA GLN A 67 5.71 19.13 -2.94
C GLN A 67 6.00 19.41 -1.46
N PHE A 68 5.92 18.40 -0.60
CA PHE A 68 6.15 18.54 0.84
C PHE A 68 7.18 17.55 1.40
N ASN A 69 8.05 17.00 0.54
CA ASN A 69 9.05 15.99 0.90
C ASN A 69 8.47 14.84 1.74
N ILE A 70 7.32 14.31 1.31
CA ILE A 70 6.67 13.19 2.01
C ILE A 70 7.53 11.95 1.81
N PRO A 71 7.89 11.19 2.86
CA PRO A 71 8.69 9.99 2.71
C PRO A 71 7.88 8.90 1.99
N GLY A 72 8.55 8.23 1.06
CA GLY A 72 8.01 7.07 0.37
C GLY A 72 7.90 5.87 1.29
N PHE A 73 7.02 4.92 0.97
CA PHE A 73 6.85 3.70 1.78
C PHE A 73 8.14 2.87 1.88
N GLU A 74 9.08 3.05 0.96
CA GLU A 74 10.36 2.38 0.91
C GLU A 74 11.43 2.98 1.83
N ILE A 75 11.20 4.20 2.30
CA ILE A 75 12.13 4.89 3.20
C ILE A 75 11.99 4.28 4.59
N LEU A 76 13.07 3.70 5.11
CA LEU A 76 13.09 3.02 6.41
C LEU A 76 13.32 3.98 7.57
N ASP A 77 14.29 4.88 7.40
CA ASP A 77 14.70 5.82 8.44
C ASP A 77 14.31 7.23 8.03
N PHE A 78 13.88 8.02 9.00
CA PHE A 78 13.47 9.40 8.72
C PHE A 78 14.69 10.28 8.46
N THR A 79 15.06 10.24 7.19
CA THR A 79 16.00 11.06 6.46
C THR A 79 15.63 12.53 6.31
N ASP A 80 16.56 13.49 6.35
CA ASP A 80 16.41 14.74 5.58
C ASP A 80 16.55 14.40 4.08
N PHE A 81 15.53 13.73 3.51
CA PHE A 81 15.56 13.26 2.13
C PHE A 81 14.53 13.95 1.25
N TYR A 82 14.89 14.08 -0.02
CA TYR A 82 13.96 14.26 -1.12
C TYR A 82 13.40 12.90 -1.48
N SER A 83 12.09 12.69 -1.30
CA SER A 83 11.47 11.46 -1.78
C SER A 83 11.24 11.55 -3.29
N SER A 84 11.78 10.58 -4.03
CA SER A 84 11.41 10.29 -5.41
C SER A 84 10.27 9.27 -5.49
N SER A 85 9.48 9.13 -4.42
CA SER A 85 8.41 8.14 -4.35
C SER A 85 7.08 8.71 -4.84
N PHE A 86 6.17 7.83 -5.21
CA PHE A 86 4.84 8.14 -5.72
C PHE A 86 3.73 7.73 -4.73
N ALA A 87 4.09 7.13 -3.60
CA ALA A 87 3.15 6.78 -2.53
C ALA A 87 3.87 6.75 -1.18
N ASN A 88 3.23 7.23 -0.12
CA ASN A 88 3.78 7.14 1.24
C ASN A 88 3.49 5.78 1.91
N GLN A 89 2.53 5.03 1.37
CA GLN A 89 2.09 3.74 1.92
C GLN A 89 1.60 2.81 0.81
N ILE A 90 1.71 1.51 1.07
CA ILE A 90 1.02 0.46 0.34
C ILE A 90 -0.03 -0.13 1.26
N LYS A 91 -1.29 -0.20 0.81
CA LYS A 91 -2.30 -1.05 1.45
C LYS A 91 -2.44 -2.32 0.64
N PHE A 92 -2.48 -3.47 1.29
CA PHE A 92 -2.63 -4.73 0.58
C PHE A 92 -3.62 -5.67 1.26
N THR A 93 -4.21 -6.53 0.46
CA THR A 93 -5.14 -7.57 0.89
C THR A 93 -4.68 -8.90 0.34
N LEU A 94 -4.91 -9.93 1.13
CA LEU A 94 -4.69 -11.33 0.81
C LEU A 94 -6.03 -12.04 0.99
N ASN A 95 -6.16 -13.22 0.40
CA ASN A 95 -7.38 -14.05 0.50
C ASN A 95 -8.57 -13.37 -0.17
N LYS A 96 -9.76 -13.94 0.03
CA LYS A 96 -11.01 -13.40 -0.47
C LYS A 96 -11.31 -12.08 0.25
N PHE A 97 -10.92 -10.97 -0.38
CA PHE A 97 -11.23 -9.64 0.12
C PHE A 97 -12.45 -9.09 -0.63
N SER A 98 -13.38 -8.51 0.12
CA SER A 98 -14.48 -7.73 -0.42
C SER A 98 -14.74 -6.52 0.46
N ASN A 99 -15.42 -5.53 -0.09
CA ASN A 99 -15.86 -4.37 0.65
C ASN A 99 -17.18 -3.83 0.09
N PHE A 100 -17.83 -3.00 0.90
CA PHE A 100 -19.02 -2.30 0.45
C PHE A 100 -18.65 -1.18 -0.54
N PRO A 101 -19.56 -0.84 -1.48
CA PRO A 101 -19.43 0.32 -2.35
C PRO A 101 -19.11 1.60 -1.57
N HIS A 102 -17.98 2.23 -1.87
CA HIS A 102 -17.51 3.42 -1.17
C HIS A 102 -16.81 4.41 -2.11
N ILE A 103 -16.71 5.67 -1.67
CA ILE A 103 -15.85 6.68 -2.30
C ILE A 103 -14.66 6.87 -1.38
N ASN A 104 -13.45 6.84 -1.93
CA ASN A 104 -12.26 7.05 -1.13
C ASN A 104 -12.14 8.52 -0.71
N GLN A 105 -12.25 8.78 0.59
CA GLN A 105 -12.11 10.12 1.19
C GLN A 105 -10.84 10.26 2.03
N THR A 106 -10.10 9.16 2.23
CA THR A 106 -8.96 9.08 3.15
C THR A 106 -7.63 9.35 2.47
N ASP A 107 -7.61 9.35 1.15
CA ASP A 107 -6.41 9.60 0.36
C ASP A 107 -6.47 10.99 -0.29
N SER A 108 -5.30 11.57 -0.46
CA SER A 108 -5.08 12.90 -1.04
C SER A 108 -4.78 12.87 -2.53
N SER A 109 -4.36 11.72 -3.06
CA SER A 109 -4.11 11.55 -4.49
C SER A 109 -5.43 11.59 -5.27
N GLU A 110 -5.42 12.28 -6.41
CA GLU A 110 -6.59 12.33 -7.30
C GLU A 110 -6.87 10.97 -7.94
N PHE A 111 -5.79 10.29 -8.30
CA PHE A 111 -5.79 8.97 -8.91
C PHE A 111 -5.33 7.90 -7.93
N ALA A 112 -5.80 6.67 -8.16
CA ALA A 112 -5.36 5.47 -7.46
C ALA A 112 -4.74 4.50 -8.46
N TYR A 113 -3.72 3.77 -7.99
CA TYR A 113 -3.13 2.65 -8.71
C TYR A 113 -3.40 1.36 -7.92
N PHE A 114 -3.89 0.34 -8.62
CA PHE A 114 -4.05 -1.01 -8.08
C PHE A 114 -3.26 -2.03 -8.89
N LEU A 115 -2.75 -3.02 -8.16
CA LEU A 115 -2.05 -4.17 -8.69
C LEU A 115 -2.65 -5.42 -8.05
N PHE A 116 -3.18 -6.31 -8.88
CA PHE A 116 -3.74 -7.60 -8.49
C PHE A 116 -2.80 -8.69 -9.01
N ILE A 117 -2.38 -9.59 -8.13
CA ILE A 117 -1.44 -10.66 -8.44
C ILE A 117 -2.01 -11.98 -7.94
N SER A 118 -2.15 -12.93 -8.86
CA SER A 118 -2.50 -14.32 -8.54
C SER A 118 -1.31 -15.02 -7.86
N ILE A 119 -1.53 -15.56 -6.66
CA ILE A 119 -0.51 -16.23 -5.86
C ILE A 119 -1.01 -17.54 -5.22
N SER A 120 -0.09 -18.44 -4.89
CA SER A 120 -0.37 -19.64 -4.10
C SER A 120 -0.67 -19.28 -2.64
N THR A 121 -1.68 -19.92 -2.04
CA THR A 121 -2.01 -19.77 -0.62
C THR A 121 -0.98 -20.41 0.30
N SER A 122 -0.20 -21.38 -0.17
CA SER A 122 0.76 -22.12 0.66
C SER A 122 2.06 -21.36 0.90
N ASP A 123 2.57 -20.67 -0.13
CA ASP A 123 3.91 -20.08 -0.11
C ASP A 123 4.00 -18.69 -0.78
N GLY A 124 2.90 -18.19 -1.35
CA GLY A 124 2.87 -16.89 -2.01
C GLY A 124 3.55 -16.84 -3.38
N THR A 125 3.91 -17.98 -3.96
CA THR A 125 4.47 -18.04 -5.33
C THR A 125 3.48 -17.54 -6.37
N LEU A 126 3.97 -16.90 -7.44
CA LEU A 126 3.14 -16.39 -8.52
C LEU A 126 2.47 -17.53 -9.29
N ILE A 127 1.18 -17.37 -9.58
CA ILE A 127 0.40 -18.30 -10.40
C ILE A 127 0.12 -17.62 -11.75
N PHE A 128 0.68 -18.19 -12.81
CA PHE A 128 0.52 -17.71 -14.19
C PHE A 128 -0.50 -18.50 -15.00
N ASP A 129 -0.88 -19.71 -14.57
CA ASP A 129 -1.83 -20.60 -15.25
C ASP A 129 -2.78 -21.22 -14.22
N ASN A 130 -3.95 -21.70 -14.66
CA ASN A 130 -4.91 -22.45 -13.83
C ASN A 130 -5.33 -21.72 -12.53
N PHE A 131 -5.65 -20.43 -12.65
CA PHE A 131 -6.09 -19.64 -11.50
C PHE A 131 -7.60 -19.82 -11.24
N ASP A 132 -7.95 -20.68 -10.28
CA ASP A 132 -9.35 -20.96 -9.94
C ASP A 132 -9.95 -19.94 -8.95
N LEU A 133 -10.18 -18.70 -9.39
CA LEU A 133 -11.10 -17.78 -8.71
C LEU A 133 -12.29 -17.45 -9.61
N PHE A 134 -13.50 -17.72 -9.09
CA PHE A 134 -14.77 -17.43 -9.75
C PHE A 134 -15.40 -16.16 -9.13
N ASN A 135 -16.08 -15.39 -9.98
CA ASN A 135 -16.87 -14.21 -9.62
C ASN A 135 -16.15 -13.10 -8.81
N GLU A 136 -14.83 -12.96 -8.92
CA GLU A 136 -14.14 -11.78 -8.39
C GLU A 136 -14.20 -10.64 -9.41
N PHE A 137 -14.70 -9.47 -8.99
CA PHE A 137 -14.79 -8.28 -9.83
C PHE A 137 -14.39 -7.04 -9.05
N PHE A 138 -13.73 -6.09 -9.72
CA PHE A 138 -13.63 -4.72 -9.24
C PHE A 138 -14.68 -3.86 -9.96
N VAL A 139 -15.58 -3.24 -9.22
CA VAL A 139 -16.82 -2.67 -9.77
C VAL A 139 -16.86 -1.16 -9.55
N PHE A 140 -17.20 -0.44 -10.62
CA PHE A 140 -17.56 0.98 -10.62
C PHE A 140 -19.07 1.11 -10.85
N PRO A 141 -19.90 1.04 -9.78
CA PRO A 141 -21.35 0.90 -9.91
C PRO A 141 -22.00 2.05 -10.67
N ASP A 142 -21.54 3.28 -10.43
CA ASP A 142 -22.13 4.49 -11.02
C ASP A 142 -21.80 4.64 -12.52
N HIS A 143 -20.87 3.82 -13.03
CA HIS A 143 -20.46 3.79 -14.44
C HIS A 143 -20.89 2.50 -15.16
N SER A 144 -21.52 1.56 -14.45
CA SER A 144 -21.85 0.22 -14.99
C SER A 144 -20.63 -0.51 -15.59
N ILE A 145 -19.45 -0.29 -15.01
CA ILE A 145 -18.20 -0.95 -15.39
C ILE A 145 -17.82 -1.96 -14.32
N ASN A 146 -17.47 -3.18 -14.74
CA ASN A 146 -16.76 -4.14 -13.92
C ASN A 146 -15.45 -4.52 -14.60
N ILE A 147 -14.41 -4.68 -13.78
CA ILE A 147 -13.14 -5.28 -14.20
C ILE A 147 -13.23 -6.74 -13.79
N ASP A 148 -13.25 -7.61 -14.78
CA ASP A 148 -13.22 -9.05 -14.58
C ASP A 148 -11.86 -9.43 -13.97
N LEU A 149 -11.91 -9.85 -12.71
CA LEU A 149 -10.75 -10.36 -12.00
C LEU A 149 -10.79 -11.90 -11.94
N THR A 150 -11.75 -12.56 -12.60
CA THR A 150 -11.77 -14.02 -12.66
C THR A 150 -10.56 -14.56 -13.41
N GLY A 151 -10.15 -15.79 -13.09
CA GLY A 151 -8.94 -16.41 -13.65
C GLY A 151 -8.98 -16.79 -15.13
N LYS A 152 -9.86 -16.18 -15.93
CA LYS A 152 -9.86 -16.31 -17.39
C LYS A 152 -8.59 -15.74 -18.02
N GLU A 153 -7.98 -14.76 -17.37
CA GLU A 153 -6.65 -14.22 -17.69
C GLU A 153 -5.78 -14.38 -16.43
N PRO A 154 -5.16 -15.55 -16.20
CA PRO A 154 -4.32 -15.77 -15.04
C PRO A 154 -3.11 -14.81 -15.07
N GLY A 155 -2.71 -14.30 -13.90
CA GLY A 155 -1.52 -13.47 -13.75
C GLY A 155 -1.75 -12.14 -13.04
N ILE A 156 -1.42 -11.03 -13.73
CA ILE A 156 -1.32 -9.69 -13.14
C ILE A 156 -2.32 -8.74 -13.80
N VAL A 157 -3.25 -8.19 -13.00
CA VAL A 157 -4.14 -7.10 -13.43
C VAL A 157 -3.66 -5.80 -12.82
N GLN A 158 -3.50 -4.76 -13.63
CA GLN A 158 -3.10 -3.43 -13.20
C GLN A 158 -4.16 -2.42 -13.59
N MET A 159 -4.40 -1.44 -12.73
CA MET A 159 -5.44 -0.45 -12.97
C MET A 159 -5.03 0.91 -12.42
N VAL A 160 -5.30 1.94 -13.22
CA VAL A 160 -5.26 3.34 -12.80
C VAL A 160 -6.64 3.93 -13.04
N TRP A 161 -7.16 4.64 -12.06
CA TRP A 161 -8.41 5.37 -12.21
C TRP A 161 -8.42 6.61 -11.33
N LYS A 162 -9.40 7.49 -11.57
CA LYS A 162 -9.68 8.62 -10.71
C LYS A 162 -10.27 8.12 -9.39
N GLY A 163 -9.44 7.87 -8.38
CA GLY A 163 -9.86 7.35 -7.08
C GLY A 163 -10.80 8.31 -6.34
N LYS A 164 -10.57 9.61 -6.50
CA LYS A 164 -11.34 10.65 -5.82
C LYS A 164 -12.69 10.88 -6.50
N GLY A 165 -13.76 10.78 -5.71
CA GLY A 165 -15.12 11.00 -6.19
C GLY A 165 -15.72 9.85 -7.01
N THR A 166 -14.96 8.79 -7.28
CA THR A 166 -15.45 7.62 -8.02
C THR A 166 -15.80 6.51 -7.05
N ARG A 167 -17.08 6.15 -6.96
CA ARG A 167 -17.54 5.04 -6.13
C ARG A 167 -17.04 3.72 -6.71
N ASN A 168 -16.50 2.86 -5.87
CA ASN A 168 -15.97 1.55 -6.26
C ASN A 168 -16.07 0.52 -5.13
N PHE A 169 -15.93 -0.77 -5.48
CA PHE A 169 -15.77 -1.88 -4.54
C PHE A 169 -15.23 -3.13 -5.21
N THR A 170 -14.72 -4.05 -4.40
CA THR A 170 -14.39 -5.42 -4.78
C THR A 170 -15.55 -6.33 -4.38
N LEU A 171 -16.11 -7.04 -5.36
CA LEU A 171 -17.17 -8.03 -5.15
C LEU A 171 -16.58 -9.32 -4.56
N TYR A 172 -17.30 -9.94 -3.64
CA TYR A 172 -16.84 -11.17 -2.99
C TYR A 172 -16.82 -12.33 -4.01
N PRO A 173 -15.69 -13.05 -4.17
CA PRO A 173 -15.64 -14.18 -5.11
C PRO A 173 -16.58 -15.30 -4.65
N ASP A 174 -17.49 -15.73 -5.51
CA ASP A 174 -18.31 -16.92 -5.29
C ASP A 174 -17.46 -18.17 -5.57
N GLY A 175 -17.21 -18.99 -4.55
CA GLY A 175 -16.46 -20.24 -4.70
C GLY A 175 -15.98 -20.73 -3.33
N GLY A 176 -15.94 -22.04 -3.13
CA GLY A 176 -15.53 -22.64 -1.84
C GLY A 176 -14.10 -22.23 -1.42
N ASP A 177 -13.78 -22.37 -0.13
CA ASP A 177 -12.44 -22.08 0.43
C ASP A 177 -11.35 -23.10 0.02
N SER A 178 -11.63 -23.91 -0.99
CA SER A 178 -10.78 -25.02 -1.43
C SER A 178 -9.73 -24.63 -2.48
N SER A 179 -9.53 -23.35 -2.78
CA SER A 179 -8.56 -22.93 -3.79
C SER A 179 -7.14 -22.87 -3.22
N PHE A 180 -6.21 -23.59 -3.85
CA PHE A 180 -4.75 -23.45 -3.62
C PHE A 180 -4.22 -22.07 -4.08
N SER A 181 -5.07 -21.27 -4.71
CA SER A 181 -4.78 -19.96 -5.25
C SER A 181 -5.56 -18.86 -4.51
N THR A 182 -4.96 -17.69 -4.45
CA THR A 182 -5.52 -16.47 -3.87
C THR A 182 -4.97 -15.24 -4.57
N ARG A 183 -5.47 -14.05 -4.20
CA ARG A 183 -5.03 -12.80 -4.79
C ARG A 183 -4.36 -11.90 -3.76
N LEU A 184 -3.14 -11.49 -4.08
CA LEU A 184 -2.51 -10.33 -3.48
C LEU A 184 -2.99 -9.09 -4.24
N SER A 185 -3.75 -8.24 -3.59
CA SER A 185 -4.13 -6.93 -4.14
C SER A 185 -3.37 -5.84 -3.42
N MET A 186 -2.79 -4.90 -4.15
CA MET A 186 -2.06 -3.75 -3.62
C MET A 186 -2.66 -2.45 -4.15
N SER A 187 -2.88 -1.52 -3.24
CA SER A 187 -3.28 -0.14 -3.50
C SER A 187 -2.13 0.79 -3.13
N LEU A 188 -1.75 1.66 -4.07
CA LEU A 188 -0.72 2.68 -3.86
C LEU A 188 -1.34 4.07 -3.94
N GLN A 189 -1.31 4.77 -2.81
CA GLN A 189 -2.04 6.02 -2.58
C GLN A 189 -1.27 6.91 -1.60
N ILE A 190 -1.54 8.22 -1.66
CA ILE A 190 -0.98 9.21 -0.74
C ILE A 190 -2.02 9.49 0.35
N SER A 191 -1.77 9.06 1.58
CA SER A 191 -2.65 9.27 2.74
C SER A 191 -2.91 10.75 2.99
N LYS A 192 -4.19 11.15 3.09
CA LYS A 192 -4.58 12.53 3.39
C LYS A 192 -4.02 13.02 4.72
N LYS A 193 -3.94 12.15 5.72
CA LYS A 193 -3.41 12.51 7.04
C LYS A 193 -1.91 12.76 6.99
N VAL A 194 -1.15 11.90 6.30
CA VAL A 194 0.30 12.10 6.11
C VAL A 194 0.53 13.37 5.29
N TYR A 195 -0.14 13.52 4.16
CA TYR A 195 -0.03 14.73 3.33
C TYR A 195 -0.29 16.02 4.12
N SER A 196 -1.36 16.04 4.93
CA SER A 196 -1.70 17.21 5.74
C SER A 196 -0.65 17.50 6.81
N LEU A 197 -0.08 16.46 7.42
CA LEU A 197 1.00 16.60 8.41
C LEU A 197 2.24 17.23 7.78
N PHE A 198 2.73 16.71 6.64
CA PHE A 198 3.90 17.27 5.96
C PHE A 198 3.66 18.66 5.41
N LYS A 199 2.44 18.94 4.92
CA LYS A 199 2.05 20.31 4.59
C LYS A 199 2.15 21.25 5.80
N ASN A 200 1.72 20.81 6.98
CA ASN A 200 1.81 21.63 8.19
C ASN A 200 3.24 21.81 8.68
N LEU A 201 4.07 20.77 8.62
CA LEU A 201 5.51 20.83 8.91
C LEU A 201 6.21 21.84 7.99
N HIS A 202 5.98 21.74 6.69
CA HIS A 202 6.53 22.65 5.70
C HIS A 202 6.14 24.12 5.96
N ASN A 203 4.94 24.34 6.50
CA ASN A 203 4.44 25.69 6.83
C ASN A 203 4.81 26.15 8.26
N GLY A 204 5.68 25.43 8.98
CA GLY A 204 6.08 25.79 10.34
C GLY A 204 4.95 25.72 11.39
N LYS A 205 3.96 24.85 11.17
CA LYS A 205 2.79 24.68 12.07
C LYS A 205 2.90 23.50 13.03
N VAL A 206 4.09 22.92 13.16
CA VAL A 206 4.37 21.78 14.03
C VAL A 206 5.65 22.07 14.79
N ASP A 207 5.52 22.30 16.09
CA ASP A 207 6.64 22.76 16.94
C ASP A 207 7.49 21.59 17.47
N ASN A 208 6.87 20.41 17.68
CA ASN A 208 7.53 19.22 18.20
C ASN A 208 7.33 18.05 17.23
N PHE A 209 8.33 17.77 16.40
CA PHE A 209 8.29 16.68 15.44
C PHE A 209 9.04 15.46 15.96
N THR A 210 8.31 14.39 16.22
CA THR A 210 8.84 13.11 16.72
C THR A 210 8.52 11.98 15.76
N VAL A 211 9.48 11.06 15.58
CA VAL A 211 9.44 10.02 14.55
C VAL A 211 9.60 8.64 15.20
N ASP A 212 8.79 7.68 14.78
CA ASP A 212 8.96 6.25 15.05
C ASP A 212 9.26 5.48 13.75
N ASP A 213 10.51 5.52 13.33
CA ASP A 213 11.01 4.91 12.09
C ASP A 213 11.56 3.48 12.31
N HIS A 214 12.07 2.87 11.24
CA HIS A 214 12.51 1.49 11.25
C HIS A 214 13.58 1.21 12.32
N ASN A 215 14.63 2.03 12.40
CA ASN A 215 15.66 1.89 13.43
C ASN A 215 15.10 2.08 14.84
N SER A 216 14.21 3.06 15.04
CA SER A 216 13.55 3.29 16.34
C SER A 216 12.74 2.07 16.78
N ILE A 217 12.03 1.43 15.84
CA ILE A 217 11.27 0.20 16.07
C ILE A 217 12.20 -0.96 16.44
N ILE A 218 13.27 -1.19 15.68
CA ILE A 218 14.25 -2.26 15.97
C ILE A 218 14.84 -2.09 17.37
N ASN A 219 15.32 -0.89 17.69
CA ASN A 219 15.97 -0.62 18.97
C ASN A 219 15.01 -0.83 20.14
N ARG A 220 13.76 -0.36 20.03
CA ARG A 220 12.73 -0.53 21.05
C ARG A 220 12.43 -2.01 21.27
N LEU A 221 12.20 -2.78 20.21
CA LEU A 221 11.81 -4.19 20.33
C LEU A 221 12.98 -5.09 20.76
N ALA A 222 14.21 -4.78 20.36
CA ALA A 222 15.40 -5.49 20.83
C ALA A 222 15.63 -5.29 22.34
N SER A 223 15.28 -4.11 22.88
CA SER A 223 15.46 -3.80 24.30
C SER A 223 14.47 -4.52 25.23
N THR A 224 13.31 -4.92 24.70
CA THR A 224 12.25 -5.64 25.46
C THR A 224 12.41 -7.15 25.46
N SER A 225 13.36 -7.69 24.69
CA SER A 225 13.59 -9.14 24.53
C SER A 225 14.72 -9.68 25.43
N LYS A 226 15.15 -8.91 26.44
CA LYS A 226 16.07 -9.32 27.51
C LYS A 226 15.31 -9.47 28.83
#